data_AF-A0A2D8ARQ0-F1
#
_entry.id   AF-A0A2D8ARQ0-F1
#
_cell.length_a   1.000
_cell.length_b   1.000
_cell.length_c   1.000
_cell.angle_alpha   90.00
_cell.angle_beta   90.00
_cell.angle_gamma   90.00
#
_symmetry.space_group_name_H-M   'P 1'
#
loop_
_entity.id
_entity.type
_entity.pdbx_description
1 polymer ?
#
loop_
_entity_poly.entity_id
_entity_poly.type
_entity_poly.pdbx_seq_one_letter_code
_entity_poly.pdbx_strand_id
1 'polypeptide(L)' 'MAVYYLVTVTKGDMSTKVYWKEPTYKRMMQSVETLYKHGKVDAIEMEMISKKEYEDNYV' A
#
# COMPACT_ATOMS: atom_id res chain seq x y z
N MET A 1 6.85 15.47 4.14
CA MET A 1 5.51 14.92 4.47
C MET A 1 5.47 13.50 3.96
N ALA A 2 5.35 12.50 4.83
CA ALA A 2 5.10 11.13 4.40
C ALA A 2 3.64 10.97 3.98
N VAL A 3 3.37 9.99 3.12
CA VAL A 3 2.02 9.57 2.73
C VAL A 3 1.70 8.24 3.41
N TYR A 4 0.43 8.07 3.77
CA TYR A 4 -0.07 6.91 4.50
C TYR A 4 -1.26 6.36 3.72
N TYR A 5 -1.24 5.07 3.45
CA TYR A 5 -2.29 4.38 2.71
C TYR A 5 -2.66 3.07 3.39
N LEU A 6 -3.93 2.72 3.37
CA LEU A 6 -4.37 1.34 3.49
C LEU A 6 -4.37 0.75 2.08
N VAL A 7 -3.56 -0.29 1.88
CA VAL A 7 -3.35 -0.90 0.58
C VAL A 7 -3.94 -2.30 0.58
N THR A 8 -4.89 -2.56 -0.31
CA THR A 8 -5.39 -3.92 -0.56
C THR A 8 -4.64 -4.49 -1.75
N VAL A 9 -3.95 -5.61 -1.55
CA VAL A 9 -3.21 -6.32 -2.61
C VAL A 9 -3.93 -7.62 -2.92
N THR A 10 -4.23 -7.85 -4.19
CA THR A 10 -4.93 -9.05 -4.68
C THR A 10 -4.02 -9.86 -5.60
N LYS A 11 -4.03 -11.18 -5.41
CA LYS A 11 -3.31 -12.14 -6.25
C LYS A 11 -4.08 -13.47 -6.32
N GLY A 12 -4.63 -13.79 -7.48
CA GLY A 12 -5.61 -14.85 -7.67
C GLY A 12 -6.81 -14.62 -6.77
N ASP A 13 -7.20 -15.66 -6.04
CA ASP A 13 -8.33 -15.61 -5.10
C ASP A 13 -7.94 -15.05 -3.72
N MET A 14 -6.68 -14.66 -3.52
CA MET A 14 -6.20 -14.11 -2.24
C MET A 14 -6.18 -12.58 -2.27
N SER A 15 -6.61 -11.98 -1.17
CA SER A 15 -6.43 -10.54 -0.92
C SER A 15 -5.90 -10.30 0.48
N THR A 16 -5.06 -9.27 0.64
CA THR A 16 -4.55 -8.84 1.95
C THR A 16 -4.55 -7.32 2.05
N LYS A 17 -4.81 -6.80 3.25
CA LYS A 17 -4.74 -5.37 3.56
C LYS A 17 -3.48 -5.06 4.33
N VAL A 18 -2.79 -3.98 3.96
CA VAL A 18 -1.53 -3.55 4.57
C VAL A 18 -1.55 -2.05 4.79
N TYR A 19 -1.23 -1.61 6.01
CA TYR A 19 -0.97 -0.20 6.31
C TYR A 19 0.43 0.16 5.82
N TRP A 20 0.52 1.06 4.84
CA TRP A 20 1.76 1.39 4.16
C TRP A 20 2.08 2.88 4.25
N LYS A 21 3.30 3.19 4.73
CA LYS A 21 3.88 4.52 4.77
C LYS A 21 5.04 4.66 3.80
N GLU A 22 5.07 5.74 3.03
CA GLU A 22 6.21 6.12 2.18
C GLU A 22 6.55 7.62 2.31
N PRO A 23 7.80 8.04 2.09
CA PRO A 23 8.19 9.45 2.21
C PRO A 23 7.49 10.40 1.24
N THR A 24 7.04 9.91 0.08
CA THR A 24 6.31 10.69 -0.94
C THR A 24 5.38 9.79 -1.75
N TYR A 25 4.38 10.38 -2.41
CA TYR A 25 3.51 9.65 -3.35
C TYR A 25 4.31 9.03 -4.50
N LYS A 26 5.31 9.72 -5.04
CA LYS A 26 6.17 9.18 -6.11
C LYS A 26 6.84 7.87 -5.68
N ARG A 27 7.33 7.82 -4.43
CA ARG A 27 7.98 6.64 -3.88
C ARG A 27 6.98 5.50 -3.62
N MET A 28 5.76 5.83 -3.20
CA MET A 28 4.64 4.88 -3.12
C MET A 28 4.35 4.24 -4.48
N MET A 29 4.22 5.03 -5.54
CA MET A 29 3.96 4.49 -6.88
C MET A 29 5.10 3.60 -7.40
N GLN A 30 6.36 3.93 -7.09
CA GLN A 30 7.50 3.05 -7.40
C GLN A 30 7.41 1.71 -6.68
N SER A 31 6.98 1.71 -5.41
CA SER A 31 6.77 0.47 -4.64
C SER A 31 5.61 -0.36 -5.22
N VAL A 32 4.51 0.28 -5.60
CA VAL A 32 3.35 -0.35 -6.28
C VAL A 32 3.78 -0.98 -7.62
N GLU A 33 4.51 -0.25 -8.46
CA GLU A 33 5.06 -0.79 -9.71
C GLU A 33 5.96 -2.01 -9.47
N THR A 34 6.75 -1.99 -8.39
CA THR A 34 7.61 -3.11 -8.01
C THR A 34 6.78 -4.35 -7.66
N LEU A 35 5.67 -4.19 -6.95
CA LEU A 35 4.75 -5.29 -6.65
C LEU A 35 4.11 -5.88 -7.92
N TYR A 36 3.69 -5.04 -8.87
CA TYR A 36 3.20 -5.53 -10.15
C TYR A 36 4.29 -6.30 -10.92
N LYS A 37 5.51 -5.75 -11.02
CA LYS A 37 6.60 -6.34 -11.81
C LYS A 37 7.17 -7.62 -11.21
N HIS A 38 7.39 -7.64 -9.89
CA HIS A 38 8.11 -8.72 -9.21
C HIS A 38 7.19 -9.58 -8.34
N GLY A 39 6.21 -8.98 -7.69
CA GLY A 39 5.21 -9.70 -6.89
C GLY A 39 4.16 -10.43 -7.73
N LYS A 40 3.99 -10.04 -9.00
CA LYS A 40 2.97 -10.56 -9.93
C LYS A 40 1.59 -10.53 -9.29
N VAL A 41 1.23 -9.38 -8.73
CA VAL A 41 -0.09 -9.12 -8.16
C VAL A 41 -1.03 -8.69 -9.28
N ASP A 42 -2.32 -8.98 -9.13
CA ASP A 42 -3.32 -8.71 -10.17
C ASP A 42 -3.94 -7.32 -10.00
N ALA A 43 -4.13 -6.89 -8.75
CA ALA A 43 -4.67 -5.58 -8.43
C ALA A 43 -4.09 -5.03 -7.12
N ILE A 44 -3.98 -3.72 -7.07
CA ILE A 44 -3.64 -2.94 -5.90
C ILE A 44 -4.65 -1.80 -5.79
N GLU A 45 -5.38 -1.77 -4.69
CA GLU A 45 -6.27 -0.67 -4.32
C GLU A 45 -5.63 0.14 -3.19
N MET A 46 -5.71 1.46 -3.29
CA MET A 46 -5.08 2.38 -2.36
C MET A 46 -6.11 3.36 -1.79
N GLU A 47 -6.31 3.30 -0.48
CA GLU A 47 -7.11 4.27 0.26
C GLU A 47 -6.18 5.16 1.08
N MET A 48 -6.22 6.48 0.84
CA MET A 48 -5.41 7.42 1.61
C MET A 48 -5.97 7.51 3.03
N ILE A 49 -5.11 7.32 4.03
CA ILE A 49 -5.47 7.37 5.44
C ILE A 49 -4.69 8.47 6.16
N SER A 50 -5.17 8.88 7.34
CA SER A 50 -4.43 9.79 8.19
C SER A 50 -3.22 9.11 8.83
N LYS A 51 -2.25 9.92 9.25
CA LYS A 51 -1.11 9.45 10.06
C LYS A 51 -1.58 8.74 11.33
N LYS A 52 -2.63 9.26 11.98
CA LYS A 52 -3.18 8.68 13.21
C LYS A 52 -3.75 7.29 12.96
N GLU A 53 -4.56 7.11 11.93
CA GLU A 53 -5.09 5.79 11.56
C GLU A 53 -3.98 4.79 11.26
N TYR A 54 -2.91 5.23 10.61
CA TYR A 54 -1.72 4.38 10.44
C TYR A 54 -1.11 4.00 11.78
N GLU A 55 -0.82 4.96 12.66
CA GLU A 55 -0.16 4.71 13.95
C GLU A 55 -1.00 3.85 14.89
N ASP A 56 -2.33 3.99 14.87
CA ASP A 56 -3.25 3.22 15.71
C ASP A 56 -3.38 1.75 15.27
N ASN A 57 -3.07 1.43 14.01
CA ASN A 57 -3.24 0.08 13.43
C ASN A 57 -1.92 -0.60 13.03
N TYR A 58 -0.81 0.13 13.01
CA TYR A 58 0.51 -0.40 12.69
C TYR A 58 1.14 -1.01 13.95
N VAL A 59 0.96 -2.33 14.12
CA VAL A 59 1.60 -3.14 15.19
C VAL A 59 3.00 -3.58 14.77
#